data_AF-A0A732CPC8-F1
#
_entry.id   AF-A0A732CPC8-F1
#
_cell.length_a   1.000
_cell.length_b   1.000
_cell.length_c   1.000
_cell.angle_alpha   90.00
_cell.angle_beta   90.00
_cell.angle_gamma   90.00
#
_symmetry.space_group_name_H-M   'P 1'
#
loop_
_entity.id
_entity.type
_entity.pdbx_description
1 polymer ?
#
loop_
_entity_poly.entity_id
_entity_poly.type
_entity_poly.pdbx_seq_one_letter_code
_entity_poly.pdbx_strand_id
1 'polypeptide(L)'
;MSKPVIVLWSDANFFSPYVLSAWVALQEKGLSFTLKTRDLGKGEHLQPGWRGYALTQRVPVLEADDFELSESSAIAEYLEERFAPPQWERIYPHDLQKRARARQIQAWLRSDLLPLREERPTDVVFAGAKKAPLSEAGKASAAKLFATAEALLGQGTQNLFGEWCIADTDLALMINRLALHGDDVPASLAAYATFQWQRASVQRFIALSSKRSG
;
A
#
# COMPACT_ATOMS: atom_id res chain seq x y z
N MET A 1 4.14 -24.01 20.10
CA MET A 1 4.80 -22.68 19.96
C MET A 1 3.74 -21.62 20.19
N SER A 2 4.00 -20.61 21.01
CA SER A 2 3.09 -19.47 21.20
C SER A 2 2.95 -18.71 19.89
N LYS A 3 1.75 -18.18 19.61
CA LYS A 3 1.55 -17.30 18.45
C LYS A 3 2.39 -16.03 18.64
N PRO A 4 3.11 -15.55 17.61
CA PRO A 4 3.90 -14.33 17.72
C PRO A 4 2.99 -13.14 18.04
N VAL A 5 3.46 -12.23 18.89
CA VAL A 5 2.75 -10.99 19.21
C VAL A 5 3.09 -9.97 18.14
N ILE A 6 2.12 -9.67 17.27
CA ILE A 6 2.29 -8.71 16.17
C ILE A 6 1.51 -7.43 16.47
N VAL A 7 2.17 -6.28 16.32
CA VAL A 7 1.56 -4.95 16.37
C VAL A 7 1.88 -4.19 15.08
N LEU A 8 0.87 -3.62 14.44
CA LEU A 8 1.03 -2.69 13.33
C LEU A 8 0.70 -1.26 13.80
N TRP A 9 1.61 -0.33 13.59
CA TRP A 9 1.39 1.10 13.81
C TRP A 9 0.96 1.80 12.53
N SER A 10 -0.16 2.51 12.62
CA SER A 10 -0.77 3.29 11.55
C SER A 10 -0.72 4.80 11.85
N ASP A 11 -0.93 5.62 10.82
CA ASP A 11 -1.43 6.98 11.04
C ASP A 11 -2.86 6.94 11.62
N ALA A 12 -3.25 7.96 12.36
CA ALA A 12 -4.54 8.03 13.02
C ALA A 12 -5.74 8.01 12.05
N ASN A 13 -5.59 8.44 10.81
CA ASN A 13 -6.72 8.52 9.88
C ASN A 13 -6.85 7.27 9.00
N PHE A 14 -5.88 6.35 9.08
CA PHE A 14 -5.76 5.20 8.17
C PHE A 14 -5.67 5.64 6.70
N PHE A 15 -4.98 6.75 6.44
CA PHE A 15 -4.78 7.26 5.08
C PHE A 15 -3.42 6.87 4.51
N SER A 16 -2.49 6.32 5.30
CA SER A 16 -1.17 5.97 4.79
C SER A 16 -1.26 4.83 3.76
N PRO A 17 -0.81 5.04 2.51
CA PRO A 17 -0.75 3.98 1.51
C PRO A 17 0.25 2.89 1.91
N TYR A 18 1.26 3.27 2.70
CA TYR A 18 2.30 2.35 3.17
C TYR A 18 1.77 1.47 4.30
N VAL A 19 0.91 2.01 5.16
CA VAL A 19 0.19 1.21 6.16
C VAL A 19 -0.79 0.26 5.49
N LEU A 20 -1.52 0.69 4.44
CA LEU A 20 -2.35 -0.23 3.66
C LEU A 20 -1.55 -1.43 3.16
N SER A 21 -0.36 -1.20 2.58
CA SER A 21 0.50 -2.28 2.06
C SER A 21 0.89 -3.29 3.16
N ALA A 22 1.33 -2.82 4.32
CA ALA A 22 1.66 -3.68 5.46
C ALA A 22 0.43 -4.40 6.05
N TRP A 23 -0.70 -3.70 6.15
CA TRP A 23 -1.98 -4.27 6.58
C TRP A 23 -2.43 -5.41 5.66
N VAL A 24 -2.39 -5.19 4.36
CA VAL A 24 -2.79 -6.20 3.36
C VAL A 24 -1.85 -7.40 3.45
N ALA A 25 -0.53 -7.20 3.54
CA ALA A 25 0.42 -8.30 3.72
C ALA A 25 0.09 -9.18 4.95
N LEU A 26 -0.25 -8.57 6.09
CA LEU A 26 -0.66 -9.29 7.30
C LEU A 26 -1.98 -10.04 7.13
N GLN A 27 -2.99 -9.39 6.52
CA GLN A 27 -4.31 -9.98 6.29
C GLN A 27 -4.26 -11.18 5.33
N GLU A 28 -3.51 -11.06 4.24
CA GLU A 28 -3.38 -12.11 3.22
C GLU A 28 -2.63 -13.34 3.76
N LYS A 29 -1.69 -13.13 4.69
CA LYS A 29 -1.05 -14.22 5.43
C LYS A 29 -1.92 -14.76 6.57
N GLY A 30 -3.12 -14.23 6.80
CA GLY A 30 -3.99 -14.68 7.89
C GLY A 30 -3.39 -14.48 9.29
N LEU A 31 -2.47 -13.52 9.45
CA LEU A 31 -1.80 -13.25 10.72
C LEU A 31 -2.72 -12.45 11.63
N SER A 32 -2.77 -12.84 12.91
CA SER A 32 -3.45 -12.05 13.95
C SER A 32 -2.51 -10.96 14.44
N PHE A 33 -2.97 -9.72 14.51
CA PHE A 33 -2.18 -8.58 14.97
C PHE A 33 -3.05 -7.53 15.66
N THR A 34 -2.42 -6.70 16.50
CA THR A 34 -3.03 -5.51 17.11
C THR A 34 -2.73 -4.29 16.25
N LEU A 35 -3.74 -3.46 15.97
CA LEU A 35 -3.55 -2.18 15.29
C LEU A 35 -3.47 -1.04 16.31
N LYS A 36 -2.42 -0.22 16.23
CA LYS A 36 -2.25 1.00 17.03
C LYS A 36 -2.05 2.21 16.11
N THR A 37 -2.31 3.41 16.60
CA THR A 37 -2.23 4.63 15.79
C THR A 37 -1.32 5.70 16.38
N ARG A 38 -0.76 6.55 15.51
CA ARG A 38 -0.12 7.82 15.86
C ARG A 38 -0.73 8.96 15.07
N ASP A 39 -1.01 10.08 15.75
CA ASP A 39 -1.44 11.31 15.11
C ASP A 39 -0.24 12.04 14.50
N LEU A 40 -0.07 11.89 13.19
CA LEU A 40 1.04 12.51 12.47
C LEU A 40 0.90 14.03 12.37
N GLY A 41 -0.34 14.55 12.31
CA GLY A 41 -0.61 15.99 12.25
C GLY A 41 -0.23 16.72 13.55
N LYS A 42 -0.32 16.02 14.69
CA LYS A 42 0.16 16.52 15.99
C LYS A 42 1.64 16.21 16.27
N GLY A 43 2.36 15.60 15.32
CA GLY A 43 3.77 15.27 15.49
C GLY A 43 4.05 14.15 16.49
N GLU A 44 3.10 13.27 16.80
CA GLU A 44 3.32 12.17 17.78
C GLU A 44 4.44 11.21 17.36
N HIS A 45 4.69 11.08 16.05
CA HIS A 45 5.79 10.30 15.49
C HIS A 45 7.19 10.86 15.80
N LEU A 46 7.25 12.14 16.21
CA LEU A 46 8.48 12.84 16.60
C LEU A 46 8.69 12.86 18.12
N GLN A 47 7.80 12.24 18.89
CA GLN A 47 7.91 12.19 20.34
C GLN A 47 8.78 11.00 20.78
N PRO A 48 9.79 11.23 21.64
CA PRO A 48 10.51 10.15 22.30
C PRO A 48 9.56 9.25 23.09
N GLY A 49 9.72 7.92 23.00
CA GLY A 49 8.90 6.94 23.73
C GLY A 49 7.98 6.07 22.86
N TRP A 50 7.78 6.44 21.58
CA TRP A 50 7.24 5.49 20.60
C TRP A 50 8.37 4.66 19.98
N ARG A 51 8.17 3.35 19.80
CA ARG A 51 9.18 2.47 19.18
C ARG A 51 9.64 2.95 17.80
N GLY A 52 8.73 3.50 17.00
CA GLY A 52 9.05 4.06 15.68
C GLY A 52 9.95 5.30 15.72
N TYR A 53 10.11 5.95 16.87
CA TYR A 53 10.99 7.11 17.04
C TYR A 53 12.47 6.77 16.82
N ALA A 54 12.90 5.59 17.27
CA ALA A 54 14.26 5.10 17.14
C ALA A 54 14.57 4.49 15.75
N LEU A 55 13.55 4.40 14.88
CA LEU A 55 13.67 3.91 13.51
C LEU A 55 13.70 5.09 12.54
N THR A 56 12.75 5.16 11.61
CA THR A 56 12.66 6.21 10.59
C THR A 56 11.62 7.29 10.90
N GLN A 57 11.05 7.29 12.12
CA GLN A 57 10.04 8.26 12.57
C GLN A 57 8.81 8.34 11.64
N ARG A 58 8.49 7.24 10.94
CA ARG A 58 7.38 7.16 9.98
C ARG A 58 6.55 5.92 10.26
N VAL A 59 5.29 5.95 9.80
CA VAL A 59 4.43 4.77 9.73
C VAL A 59 4.46 4.18 8.31
N PRO A 60 4.31 2.86 8.14
CA PRO A 60 4.08 1.85 9.19
C PRO A 60 5.33 1.50 10.00
N VAL A 61 5.09 1.02 11.22
CA VAL A 61 6.04 0.24 12.01
C VAL A 61 5.38 -1.10 12.38
N LEU A 62 6.07 -2.19 12.07
CA LEU A 62 5.72 -3.54 12.53
C LEU A 62 6.53 -3.86 13.78
N GLU A 63 5.86 -4.29 14.84
CA GLU A 63 6.50 -4.99 15.97
C GLU A 63 6.12 -6.46 15.84
N ALA A 64 7.10 -7.35 15.89
CA ALA A 64 6.89 -8.78 15.83
C ALA A 64 7.75 -9.46 16.91
N ASP A 65 7.14 -9.65 18.08
CA ASP A 65 7.80 -10.01 19.33
C ASP A 65 8.78 -8.92 19.82
N ASP A 66 10.08 -9.20 19.84
CA ASP A 66 11.17 -8.30 20.23
C ASP A 66 11.82 -7.57 19.05
N PHE A 67 11.32 -7.78 17.83
CA PHE A 67 11.84 -7.15 16.62
C PHE A 67 10.92 -6.03 16.12
N GLU A 68 11.49 -4.87 15.81
CA GLU A 68 10.80 -3.76 15.18
C GLU A 68 11.33 -3.43 13.79
N LEU A 69 10.43 -3.13 12.85
CA LEU A 69 10.78 -2.84 11.46
C LEU A 69 9.88 -1.73 10.87
N SER A 70 10.50 -0.77 10.20
CA SER A 70 9.82 0.25 9.39
C SER A 70 10.00 -0.02 7.89
N GLU A 71 9.40 0.81 7.04
CA GLU A 71 9.35 0.67 5.57
C GLU A 71 8.43 -0.47 5.10
N SER A 72 7.32 -0.12 4.45
CA SER A 72 6.26 -1.09 4.11
C SER A 72 6.69 -2.24 3.20
N SER A 73 7.60 -2.01 2.25
CA SER A 73 8.12 -3.08 1.40
C SER A 73 9.07 -4.01 2.17
N ALA A 74 9.90 -3.46 3.07
CA ALA A 74 10.75 -4.27 3.94
C ALA A 74 9.91 -5.12 4.90
N ILE A 75 8.84 -4.54 5.46
CA ILE A 75 7.84 -5.26 6.27
C ILE A 75 7.22 -6.41 5.46
N ALA A 76 6.78 -6.16 4.22
CA ALA A 76 6.18 -7.19 3.38
C ALA A 76 7.17 -8.32 3.03
N GLU A 77 8.42 -8.00 2.70
CA GLU A 77 9.49 -9.00 2.46
C GLU A 77 9.78 -9.82 3.72
N TYR A 78 9.92 -9.15 4.88
CA TYR A 78 10.11 -9.83 6.17
C TYR A 78 8.97 -10.81 6.47
N LEU A 79 7.73 -10.38 6.24
CA LEU A 79 6.56 -11.25 6.44
C LEU A 79 6.55 -12.42 5.44
N GLU A 80 7.00 -12.22 4.20
CA GLU A 80 7.12 -13.29 3.20
C GLU A 80 8.15 -14.34 3.61
N GLU A 81 9.29 -13.93 4.17
CA GLU A 81 10.35 -14.83 4.60
C GLU A 81 10.05 -15.51 5.95
N ARG A 82 9.56 -14.75 6.94
CA ARG A 82 9.27 -15.27 8.29
C ARG A 82 8.03 -16.17 8.31
N PHE A 83 7.02 -15.84 7.52
CA PHE A 83 5.76 -16.59 7.41
C PHE A 83 5.63 -17.10 5.97
N ALA A 84 6.46 -18.09 5.65
CA ALA A 84 6.66 -18.59 4.30
C ALA A 84 5.66 -19.71 3.90
N PRO A 85 5.41 -19.91 2.59
CA PRO A 85 4.69 -21.07 2.09
C PRO A 85 5.44 -22.39 2.38
N PRO A 86 4.73 -23.54 2.47
CA PRO A 86 3.29 -23.68 2.23
C PRO A 86 2.42 -23.39 3.46
N GLN A 87 3.00 -23.07 4.62
CA GLN A 87 2.24 -22.87 5.85
C GLN A 87 1.44 -21.56 5.85
N TRP A 88 1.96 -20.53 5.17
CA TRP A 88 1.28 -19.26 4.96
C TRP A 88 1.26 -18.90 3.48
N GLU A 89 0.21 -18.20 3.06
CA GLU A 89 0.08 -17.74 1.68
C GLU A 89 1.25 -16.84 1.27
N ARG A 90 1.71 -17.03 0.03
CA ARG A 90 2.74 -16.16 -0.57
C ARG A 90 2.12 -14.84 -0.98
N ILE A 91 2.85 -13.74 -0.75
CA ILE A 91 2.44 -12.41 -1.21
C ILE A 91 3.37 -11.86 -2.31
N TYR A 92 4.40 -12.63 -2.69
CA TYR A 92 5.26 -12.36 -3.84
C TYR A 92 5.26 -13.52 -4.83
N PRO A 93 5.47 -13.26 -6.13
CA PRO A 93 5.61 -14.31 -7.13
C PRO A 93 6.72 -15.30 -6.79
N HIS A 94 6.49 -16.60 -6.98
CA HIS A 94 7.55 -17.61 -6.79
C HIS A 94 8.66 -17.49 -7.84
N ASP A 95 8.29 -17.17 -9.08
CA ASP A 95 9.25 -16.94 -10.16
C ASP A 95 10.19 -15.77 -9.85
N LEU A 96 11.48 -15.98 -10.11
CA LEU A 96 12.55 -15.04 -9.78
C LEU A 96 12.37 -13.69 -10.49
N GLN A 97 12.06 -13.69 -11.78
CA GLN A 97 11.98 -12.47 -12.58
C GLN A 97 10.69 -11.69 -12.26
N LYS A 98 9.58 -12.39 -12.06
CA LYS A 98 8.31 -11.79 -11.61
C LYS A 98 8.47 -11.19 -10.21
N ARG A 99 9.18 -11.86 -9.28
CA ARG A 99 9.50 -11.30 -7.95
C ARG A 99 10.36 -10.05 -8.05
N ALA A 100 11.39 -10.07 -8.89
CA ALA A 100 12.21 -8.89 -9.15
C ALA A 100 11.37 -7.73 -9.73
N ARG A 101 10.42 -8.03 -10.63
CA ARG A 101 9.50 -7.03 -11.18
C ARG A 101 8.52 -6.49 -10.13
N ALA A 102 8.00 -7.33 -9.23
CA ALA A 102 7.18 -6.88 -8.10
C ALA A 102 7.94 -5.88 -7.21
N ARG A 103 9.19 -6.22 -6.86
CA ARG A 103 10.10 -5.33 -6.12
C ARG A 103 10.37 -4.02 -6.85
N GLN A 104 10.60 -4.07 -8.16
CA GLN A 104 10.77 -2.89 -9.00
C GLN A 104 9.55 -1.97 -8.91
N ILE A 105 8.34 -2.51 -9.05
CA ILE A 105 7.09 -1.73 -8.97
C ILE A 105 6.98 -1.06 -7.61
N GLN A 106 7.18 -1.80 -6.52
CA GLN A 106 7.06 -1.26 -5.17
C GLN A 106 8.07 -0.14 -4.88
N ALA A 107 9.32 -0.32 -5.30
CA ALA A 107 10.38 0.68 -5.13
C ALA A 107 10.08 1.93 -5.98
N TRP A 108 9.68 1.75 -7.24
CA TRP A 108 9.32 2.82 -8.14
C TRP A 108 8.16 3.68 -7.59
N LEU A 109 7.04 3.07 -7.20
CA LEU A 109 5.88 3.78 -6.66
C LEU A 109 6.18 4.56 -5.36
N ARG A 110 7.20 4.14 -4.60
CA ARG A 110 7.63 4.81 -3.36
C ARG A 110 8.59 5.97 -3.60
N SER A 111 9.39 5.91 -4.67
CA SER A 111 10.50 6.84 -4.94
C SER A 111 10.26 7.80 -6.11
N ASP A 112 9.18 7.61 -6.86
CA ASP A 112 8.84 8.40 -8.05
C ASP A 112 7.40 8.94 -7.95
N LEU A 113 6.93 9.60 -9.01
CA LEU A 113 5.57 10.14 -9.17
C LEU A 113 5.18 11.13 -8.06
N LEU A 114 6.16 11.87 -7.52
CA LEU A 114 5.95 12.80 -6.42
C LEU A 114 4.88 13.86 -6.73
N PRO A 115 4.87 14.54 -7.92
CA PRO A 115 3.82 15.51 -8.24
C PRO A 115 2.41 14.90 -8.15
N LEU A 116 2.24 13.68 -8.66
CA LEU A 116 0.96 12.98 -8.57
C LEU A 116 0.59 12.67 -7.11
N ARG A 117 1.54 12.24 -6.27
CA ARG A 117 1.28 11.92 -4.86
C ARG A 117 0.92 13.14 -4.03
N GLU A 118 1.46 14.31 -4.37
CA GLU A 118 1.16 15.59 -3.73
C GLU A 118 -0.19 16.16 -4.19
N GLU A 119 -0.44 16.13 -5.50
CA GLU A 119 -1.67 16.68 -6.10
C GLU A 119 -2.89 15.75 -5.97
N ARG A 120 -2.65 14.45 -5.75
CA ARG A 120 -3.65 13.44 -5.41
C ARG A 120 -3.23 12.67 -4.15
N PRO A 121 -3.25 13.32 -2.97
CA PRO A 121 -2.95 12.65 -1.71
C PRO A 121 -3.99 11.56 -1.41
N THR A 122 -3.70 10.70 -0.44
CA THR A 122 -4.58 9.55 -0.14
C THR A 122 -5.88 9.93 0.56
N ASP A 123 -6.05 11.17 0.99
CA ASP A 123 -7.35 11.70 1.40
C ASP A 123 -8.37 11.71 0.25
N VAL A 124 -7.91 11.79 -1.01
CA VAL A 124 -8.74 11.55 -2.20
C VAL A 124 -9.30 10.14 -2.21
N VAL A 125 -8.45 9.15 -1.88
CA VAL A 125 -8.78 7.73 -1.95
C VAL A 125 -9.65 7.29 -0.77
N PHE A 126 -9.31 7.72 0.45
CA PHE A 126 -9.93 7.23 1.67
C PHE A 126 -10.98 8.16 2.28
N ALA A 127 -11.00 9.45 1.91
CA ALA A 127 -11.99 10.43 2.37
C ALA A 127 -12.76 11.11 1.24
N GLY A 128 -12.51 10.74 -0.02
CA GLY A 128 -13.21 11.32 -1.17
C GLY A 128 -12.90 12.80 -1.39
N ALA A 129 -11.76 13.30 -0.90
CA ALA A 129 -11.37 14.69 -1.07
C ALA A 129 -11.27 15.06 -2.56
N LYS A 130 -11.77 16.25 -2.92
CA LYS A 130 -11.60 16.82 -4.25
C LYS A 130 -10.42 17.78 -4.27
N LYS A 131 -9.69 17.79 -5.39
CA LYS A 131 -8.48 18.57 -5.61
C LYS A 131 -8.59 19.34 -6.93
N ALA A 132 -7.72 20.33 -7.09
CA ALA A 132 -7.64 21.10 -8.33
C ALA A 132 -7.21 20.20 -9.51
N PRO A 133 -7.45 20.63 -10.76
CA PRO A 133 -6.88 19.98 -11.94
C PRO A 133 -5.37 19.80 -11.82
N LEU A 134 -4.84 18.71 -12.40
CA LEU A 134 -3.40 18.42 -12.34
C LEU A 134 -2.58 19.54 -13.01
N SER A 135 -1.45 19.86 -12.42
CA SER A 135 -0.39 20.65 -13.04
C SER A 135 0.23 19.89 -14.22
N GLU A 136 1.06 20.54 -15.04
CA GLU A 136 1.81 19.85 -16.09
C GLU A 136 2.74 18.76 -15.54
N ALA A 137 3.32 18.96 -14.35
CA ALA A 137 4.13 17.95 -13.68
C ALA A 137 3.28 16.76 -13.17
N GLY A 138 2.08 17.05 -12.67
CA GLY A 138 1.07 16.05 -12.29
C GLY A 138 0.61 15.23 -13.50
N LYS A 139 0.28 15.88 -14.62
CA LYS A 139 -0.09 15.22 -15.89
C LYS A 139 1.03 14.35 -16.44
N ALA A 140 2.28 14.85 -16.43
CA ALA A 140 3.44 14.06 -16.85
C ALA A 140 3.65 12.81 -15.97
N SER A 141 3.45 12.94 -14.65
CA SER A 141 3.49 11.81 -13.72
C SER A 141 2.38 10.80 -13.98
N ALA A 142 1.15 11.27 -14.24
CA ALA A 142 0.01 10.41 -14.59
C ALA A 142 0.25 9.67 -15.92
N ALA A 143 0.73 10.37 -16.95
CA ALA A 143 1.07 9.76 -18.23
C ALA A 143 2.15 8.66 -18.09
N LYS A 144 3.19 8.91 -17.28
CA LYS A 144 4.22 7.92 -16.96
C LYS A 144 3.67 6.71 -16.21
N LEU A 145 2.78 6.94 -15.23
CA LEU A 145 2.08 5.87 -14.52
C LEU A 145 1.30 4.99 -15.49
N PHE A 146 0.49 5.60 -16.37
CA PHE A 146 -0.34 4.86 -17.30
C PHE A 146 0.48 4.04 -18.28
N ALA A 147 1.45 4.64 -18.96
CA ALA A 147 2.31 3.94 -19.91
C ALA A 147 3.06 2.77 -19.26
N THR A 148 3.53 2.95 -18.03
CA THR A 148 4.21 1.88 -17.28
C THR A 148 3.24 0.78 -16.86
N ALA A 149 2.06 1.13 -16.35
CA ALA A 149 1.05 0.17 -15.92
C ALA A 149 0.50 -0.65 -17.10
N GLU A 150 0.27 -0.04 -18.26
CA GLU A 150 -0.16 -0.73 -19.48
C GLU A 150 0.91 -1.68 -20.01
N ALA A 151 2.20 -1.31 -19.91
CA ALA A 151 3.29 -2.20 -20.30
C ALA A 151 3.44 -3.41 -19.34
N LEU A 152 3.05 -3.25 -18.08
CA LEU A 152 3.07 -4.31 -17.07
C LEU A 152 1.84 -5.23 -17.16
N LEU A 153 0.68 -4.65 -17.43
CA LEU A 153 -0.59 -5.35 -17.55
C LEU A 153 -0.76 -5.83 -19.00
N GLY A 154 -0.45 -7.11 -19.23
CA GLY A 154 -0.77 -7.75 -20.51
C GLY A 154 -2.28 -7.64 -20.83
N GLN A 155 -2.64 -7.82 -22.09
CA GLN A 155 -4.06 -7.80 -22.48
C GLN A 155 -4.84 -8.87 -21.72
N GLY A 156 -5.89 -8.44 -20.99
CA GLY A 156 -6.84 -9.33 -20.31
C GLY A 156 -6.38 -9.92 -18.97
N THR A 157 -5.22 -9.51 -18.41
CA THR A 157 -4.77 -10.04 -17.12
C THR A 157 -5.43 -9.31 -15.95
N GLN A 158 -5.98 -10.06 -14.99
CA GLN A 158 -6.56 -9.50 -13.76
C GLN A 158 -5.51 -9.07 -12.73
N ASN A 159 -4.36 -9.75 -12.69
CA ASN A 159 -3.24 -9.49 -11.78
C ASN A 159 -1.95 -9.33 -12.57
N LEU A 160 -0.97 -8.61 -12.02
CA LEU A 160 0.33 -8.34 -12.65
C LEU A 160 1.09 -9.60 -13.09
N PHE A 161 0.98 -10.69 -12.33
CA PHE A 161 1.85 -11.86 -12.50
C PHE A 161 1.09 -13.20 -12.66
N GLY A 162 -0.19 -13.12 -13.00
CA GLY A 162 -1.13 -14.24 -13.10
C GLY A 162 -1.91 -14.40 -11.80
N GLU A 163 -1.23 -14.75 -10.72
CA GLU A 163 -1.78 -14.67 -9.37
C GLU A 163 -1.56 -13.29 -8.77
N TRP A 164 -2.37 -12.96 -7.77
CA TRP A 164 -2.20 -11.73 -7.00
C TRP A 164 -0.87 -11.71 -6.26
N CYS A 165 -0.26 -10.54 -6.20
CA CYS A 165 0.84 -10.24 -5.29
C CYS A 165 0.64 -8.87 -4.64
N ILE A 166 1.45 -8.57 -3.62
CA ILE A 166 1.33 -7.30 -2.89
C ILE A 166 1.52 -6.06 -3.80
N ALA A 167 2.29 -6.18 -4.89
CA ALA A 167 2.47 -5.10 -5.85
C ALA A 167 1.17 -4.72 -6.59
N ASP A 168 0.19 -5.63 -6.69
CA ASP A 168 -1.12 -5.31 -7.26
C ASP A 168 -1.88 -4.29 -6.41
N THR A 169 -1.80 -4.41 -5.08
CA THR A 169 -2.42 -3.46 -4.16
C THR A 169 -1.74 -2.09 -4.25
N ASP A 170 -0.41 -2.08 -4.25
CA ASP A 170 0.37 -0.84 -4.32
C ASP A 170 0.10 -0.09 -5.64
N LEU A 171 0.05 -0.81 -6.77
CA LEU A 171 -0.24 -0.22 -8.09
C LEU A 171 -1.70 0.24 -8.20
N ALA A 172 -2.66 -0.57 -7.75
CA ALA A 172 -4.08 -0.20 -7.77
C ALA A 172 -4.34 1.06 -6.95
N LEU A 173 -3.72 1.22 -5.78
CA LEU A 173 -3.81 2.45 -4.99
C LEU A 173 -3.31 3.66 -5.79
N MET A 174 -2.18 3.55 -6.49
CA MET A 174 -1.62 4.66 -7.25
C MET A 174 -2.55 5.08 -8.41
N ILE A 175 -3.17 4.12 -9.10
CA ILE A 175 -4.16 4.40 -10.15
C ILE A 175 -5.44 5.01 -9.53
N ASN A 176 -5.90 4.49 -8.39
CA ASN A 176 -7.10 4.96 -7.71
C ASN A 176 -6.99 6.40 -7.17
N ARG A 177 -5.78 6.95 -7.00
CA ARG A 177 -5.59 8.38 -6.75
C ARG A 177 -6.22 9.26 -7.83
N LEU A 178 -6.24 8.78 -9.08
CA LEU A 178 -6.81 9.46 -10.23
C LEU A 178 -8.25 9.00 -10.47
N ALA A 179 -8.47 7.68 -10.52
CA ALA A 179 -9.78 7.12 -10.84
C ALA A 179 -10.86 7.51 -9.83
N LEU A 180 -10.58 7.46 -8.52
CA LEU A 180 -11.55 7.83 -7.48
C LEU A 180 -11.69 9.36 -7.32
N HIS A 181 -10.69 10.12 -7.77
CA HIS A 181 -10.84 11.57 -7.90
C HIS A 181 -11.86 11.94 -8.97
N GLY A 182 -11.90 11.15 -10.05
CA GLY A 182 -12.68 11.41 -11.26
C GLY A 182 -11.84 11.99 -12.40
N ASP A 183 -10.52 11.82 -12.38
CA ASP A 183 -9.66 12.18 -13.51
C ASP A 183 -9.79 11.15 -14.64
N ASP A 184 -9.43 11.55 -15.86
CA ASP A 184 -9.40 10.64 -17.01
C ASP A 184 -8.32 9.56 -16.83
N VAL A 185 -8.73 8.30 -16.83
CA VAL A 185 -7.86 7.12 -16.70
C VAL A 185 -8.20 6.15 -17.83
N PRO A 186 -7.20 5.53 -18.51
CA PRO A 186 -7.46 4.48 -19.49
C PRO A 186 -8.37 3.38 -18.93
N ALA A 187 -9.40 2.99 -19.69
CA ALA A 187 -10.47 2.13 -19.19
C ALA A 187 -9.97 0.77 -18.65
N SER A 188 -8.93 0.20 -19.27
CA SER A 188 -8.28 -1.02 -18.80
C SER A 188 -7.63 -0.86 -17.43
N LEU A 189 -6.96 0.26 -17.18
CA LEU A 189 -6.32 0.57 -15.90
C LEU A 189 -7.36 0.87 -14.82
N ALA A 190 -8.43 1.59 -15.16
CA ALA A 190 -9.54 1.84 -14.25
C ALA A 190 -10.24 0.52 -13.85
N ALA A 191 -10.46 -0.39 -14.81
CA ALA A 191 -11.02 -1.71 -14.56
C ALA A 191 -10.10 -2.57 -13.68
N TYR A 192 -8.79 -2.58 -13.96
CA TYR A 192 -7.79 -3.26 -13.13
C TYR A 192 -7.79 -2.71 -11.70
N ALA A 193 -7.71 -1.39 -11.52
CA ALA A 193 -7.69 -0.77 -10.21
C ALA A 193 -8.98 -1.05 -9.43
N THR A 194 -10.14 -1.00 -10.10
CA THR A 194 -11.45 -1.34 -9.50
C THR A 194 -11.48 -2.80 -9.05
N PHE A 195 -11.02 -3.72 -9.89
CA PHE A 195 -10.96 -5.16 -9.55
C PHE A 195 -10.06 -5.40 -8.33
N GLN A 196 -8.84 -4.86 -8.32
CA GLN A 196 -7.91 -5.00 -7.21
C GLN A 196 -8.46 -4.36 -5.92
N TRP A 197 -9.21 -3.26 -6.04
CA TRP A 197 -9.82 -2.59 -4.89
C TRP A 197 -10.86 -3.44 -4.18
N GLN A 198 -11.52 -4.39 -4.87
CA GLN A 198 -12.53 -5.28 -4.27
C GLN A 198 -11.93 -6.33 -3.33
N ARG A 199 -10.60 -6.46 -3.28
CA ARG A 199 -9.93 -7.44 -2.43
C ARG A 199 -10.32 -7.27 -0.96
N ALA A 200 -10.70 -8.36 -0.29
CA ALA A 200 -11.25 -8.31 1.06
C ALA A 200 -10.30 -7.64 2.08
N SER A 201 -8.99 -7.87 1.97
CA SER A 201 -7.97 -7.23 2.81
C SER A 201 -7.94 -5.71 2.64
N VAL A 202 -8.08 -5.22 1.40
CA VAL A 202 -8.17 -3.79 1.05
C VAL A 202 -9.48 -3.20 1.57
N GLN A 203 -10.62 -3.85 1.30
CA GLN A 203 -11.93 -3.39 1.78
C GLN A 203 -12.00 -3.28 3.31
N ARG A 204 -11.40 -4.24 4.03
CA ARG A 204 -11.29 -4.16 5.49
C ARG A 204 -10.47 -2.95 5.96
N PHE A 205 -9.42 -2.56 5.24
CA PHE A 205 -8.65 -1.36 5.57
C PHE A 205 -9.47 -0.10 5.33
N ILE A 206 -10.16 0.00 4.18
CA ILE A 206 -11.01 1.15 3.84
C ILE A 206 -12.06 1.37 4.92
N ALA A 207 -12.69 0.30 5.41
CA ALA A 207 -13.67 0.36 6.49
C ALA A 207 -13.13 0.94 7.81
N LEU A 208 -11.81 0.92 8.05
CA LEU A 208 -11.19 1.58 9.22
C LEU A 208 -11.26 3.10 9.10
N SER A 209 -10.99 3.62 7.90
CA SER A 209 -11.02 5.06 7.62
C SER A 209 -12.45 5.61 7.60
N SER A 210 -13.42 4.88 7.03
CA SER A 210 -14.82 5.32 6.97
C SER A 210 -15.47 5.49 8.35
N LYS A 211 -15.04 4.72 9.36
CA LYS A 211 -15.52 4.84 10.74
C LYS A 211 -15.07 6.11 11.47
N ARG A 212 -14.08 6.83 10.94
CA ARG A 212 -13.55 8.07 11.53
C ARG A 212 -14.02 9.34 10.80
N SER A 213 -14.61 9.19 9.61
CA SER A 213 -15.12 10.31 8.80
C SER A 213 -16.59 10.66 9.08
N GLY A 214 -17.26 9.93 9.98
CA GLY A 214 -18.60 10.23 10.50
C GLY A 214 -18.54 10.60 11.97
#